data_AF-A0A1V4QRF5-F1
#
_entry.id   AF-A0A1V4QRF5-F1
#
_cell.length_a   1.000
_cell.length_b   1.000
_cell.length_c   1.000
_cell.angle_alpha   90.00
_cell.angle_beta   90.00
_cell.angle_gamma   90.00
#
_symmetry.space_group_name_H-M   'P 1'
#
loop_
_entity.id
_entity.type
_entity.pdbx_description
1 polymer ?
#
loop_
_entity_poly.entity_id
_entity_poly.type
_entity_poly.pdbx_seq_one_letter_code
_entity_poly.pdbx_strand_id
1 'polypeptide(L)'
;MVRIPTYFRLFDPCKSVISVSHCEYIFVEHGGKHLVVLDPDGNLLWERTVPNTDRHSTTALEVADVDADGEMEIVMGEEPEGENNVIVLDSGGRLKKRVKFPLGEKDYGGNAIDSFGFADINGDGFKELIVAINGGHLYALDKNLEILWHMERLNRIIEHFVHTGDLNNDGIDEIAISSAMTKKWDEHCEFFLVSGEGKILWRKPLTEIGPDGHVDYAIVDDIENSGRNTLITATGGCLFDAGGNLVWTVRDEINHGQWVDVAKVREDVQGKQVLISELWKFRQPCILVSGQGEILWRFEEISSYALPTHAYFIDWNGDDKKLIIIGEQPANAEPGSRAYQITLLDPYGNIVLKVPFEDESIPGWFYNSENSPVVADLDGDGKEEFVFPTRRGTLLILGRS
;
A
#
# COMPACT_ATOMS: atom_id res chain seq x y z
N MET A 1 -20.86 -2.71 17.76
CA MET A 1 -19.76 -1.76 17.94
C MET A 1 -18.48 -2.55 17.74
N VAL A 2 -18.06 -2.64 16.48
CA VAL A 2 -16.87 -3.39 16.06
C VAL A 2 -15.67 -2.47 16.27
N ARG A 3 -14.56 -2.99 16.79
CA ARG A 3 -13.36 -2.21 17.16
C ARG A 3 -12.26 -2.48 16.11
N ILE A 4 -11.96 -1.48 15.26
CA ILE A 4 -11.26 -1.58 13.93
C ILE A 4 -9.96 -0.74 13.84
N PRO A 5 -8.73 -1.23 13.47
CA PRO A 5 -7.45 -0.46 13.50
C PRO A 5 -6.55 -0.45 12.23
N THR A 6 -5.36 0.15 12.43
CA THR A 6 -4.01 0.16 11.80
C THR A 6 -3.72 -0.28 10.36
N TYR A 7 -4.38 -1.28 9.77
CA TYR A 7 -4.14 -1.66 8.36
C TYR A 7 -5.48 -1.97 7.67
N PHE A 8 -5.69 -1.35 6.52
CA PHE A 8 -7.00 -1.26 5.89
C PHE A 8 -6.90 -1.45 4.38
N ARG A 9 -7.77 -2.31 3.85
CA ARG A 9 -7.92 -2.57 2.40
C ARG A 9 -9.41 -2.53 2.09
N LEU A 10 -9.80 -1.71 1.11
CA LEU A 10 -11.09 -1.85 0.44
C LEU A 10 -10.92 -2.78 -0.75
N PHE A 11 -11.92 -3.61 -0.99
CA PHE A 11 -12.07 -4.26 -2.28
C PHE A 11 -12.74 -3.29 -3.25
N ASP A 12 -11.98 -2.74 -4.20
CA ASP A 12 -12.51 -2.06 -5.37
C ASP A 12 -12.27 -2.95 -6.60
N PRO A 13 -13.30 -3.60 -7.16
CA PRO A 13 -13.17 -4.43 -8.33
C PRO A 13 -12.64 -3.65 -9.55
N CYS A 14 -12.80 -2.32 -9.61
CA CYS A 14 -12.25 -1.51 -10.69
C CYS A 14 -10.71 -1.42 -10.68
N LYS A 15 -10.04 -1.74 -9.56
CA LYS A 15 -8.57 -1.74 -9.43
C LYS A 15 -7.95 -3.14 -9.46
N SER A 16 -8.75 -4.20 -9.62
CA SER A 16 -8.30 -5.60 -9.68
C SER A 16 -9.10 -6.41 -10.70
N VAL A 17 -8.72 -6.35 -11.99
CA VAL A 17 -8.99 -7.26 -13.15
C VAL A 17 -10.41 -7.89 -13.32
N ILE A 18 -11.40 -7.59 -12.49
CA ILE A 18 -12.77 -8.13 -12.56
C ILE A 18 -13.74 -6.95 -12.50
N SER A 19 -14.47 -6.71 -13.59
CA SER A 19 -15.43 -5.61 -13.69
C SER A 19 -16.64 -5.84 -12.80
N VAL A 20 -16.61 -5.30 -11.59
CA VAL A 20 -17.79 -5.00 -10.78
C VAL A 20 -17.69 -3.53 -10.37
N SER A 21 -18.80 -2.80 -10.43
CA SER A 21 -18.82 -1.33 -10.36
C SER A 21 -18.98 -0.77 -8.95
N HIS A 22 -18.73 -1.56 -7.90
CA HIS A 22 -18.86 -1.12 -6.51
C HIS A 22 -18.10 -2.04 -5.56
N CYS A 23 -17.70 -1.51 -4.40
CA CYS A 23 -17.10 -2.27 -3.30
C CYS A 23 -18.11 -3.23 -2.66
N GLU A 24 -17.73 -4.50 -2.49
CA GLU A 24 -18.60 -5.50 -1.82
C GLU A 24 -18.26 -5.69 -0.34
N TYR A 25 -17.00 -5.46 0.06
CA TYR A 25 -16.49 -5.77 1.38
C TYR A 25 -15.44 -4.79 1.86
N ILE A 26 -15.51 -4.48 3.16
CA ILE A 26 -14.51 -3.70 3.87
C ILE A 26 -13.69 -4.62 4.78
N PHE A 27 -12.39 -4.73 4.54
CA PHE A 27 -11.47 -5.57 5.32
C PHE A 27 -10.64 -4.75 6.29
N VAL A 28 -10.61 -5.20 7.53
CA VAL A 28 -9.92 -4.53 8.62
C VAL A 28 -9.10 -5.55 9.41
N GLU A 29 -7.80 -5.35 9.52
CA GLU A 29 -6.92 -6.16 10.35
C GLU A 29 -6.63 -5.43 11.67
N HIS A 30 -6.79 -6.11 12.81
CA HIS A 30 -6.44 -5.62 14.15
C HIS A 30 -5.43 -6.47 14.91
N GLY A 31 -4.36 -5.80 15.32
CA GLY A 31 -3.47 -6.35 16.33
C GLY A 31 -2.56 -7.41 15.74
N GLY A 32 -2.48 -7.44 14.41
CA GLY A 32 -1.79 -8.42 13.60
C GLY A 32 -2.42 -9.80 13.69
N LYS A 33 -3.69 -9.92 14.12
CA LYS A 33 -4.31 -11.22 14.41
C LYS A 33 -5.83 -11.23 14.36
N HIS A 34 -6.53 -10.12 14.15
CA HIS A 34 -7.99 -10.10 14.14
C HIS A 34 -8.50 -9.46 12.85
N LEU A 35 -8.96 -10.29 11.92
CA LEU A 35 -9.62 -9.85 10.71
C LEU A 35 -11.10 -9.58 10.97
N VAL A 36 -11.59 -8.44 10.53
CA VAL A 36 -12.98 -8.02 10.56
C VAL A 36 -13.40 -7.70 9.13
N VAL A 37 -14.56 -8.22 8.72
CA VAL A 37 -15.15 -7.96 7.40
C VAL A 37 -16.52 -7.34 7.58
N LEU A 38 -16.72 -6.20 6.93
CA LEU A 38 -17.97 -5.44 6.97
C LEU A 38 -18.58 -5.34 5.56
N ASP A 39 -19.89 -5.14 5.51
CA ASP A 39 -20.56 -4.67 4.30
C ASP A 39 -20.30 -3.15 4.09
N PRO A 40 -20.67 -2.57 2.94
CA PRO A 40 -20.52 -1.14 2.68
C PRO A 40 -21.31 -0.24 3.66
N ASP A 41 -22.34 -0.76 4.32
CA ASP A 41 -23.09 -0.08 5.38
C ASP A 41 -22.34 -0.06 6.73
N GLY A 42 -21.20 -0.76 6.83
CA GLY A 42 -20.41 -0.89 8.04
C GLY A 42 -20.95 -1.94 9.02
N ASN A 43 -21.89 -2.79 8.60
CA ASN A 43 -22.36 -3.91 9.40
C ASN A 43 -21.35 -5.05 9.37
N LEU A 44 -21.13 -5.68 10.53
CA LEU A 44 -20.28 -6.86 10.63
C LEU A 44 -20.88 -8.02 9.84
N LEU A 45 -20.13 -8.52 8.87
CA LEU A 45 -20.43 -9.77 8.18
C LEU A 45 -19.83 -10.94 8.95
N TRP A 46 -18.53 -10.89 9.23
CA TRP A 46 -17.84 -11.88 10.04
C TRP A 46 -16.50 -11.33 10.58
N GLU A 47 -15.98 -12.01 11.59
CA GLU A 47 -14.64 -11.74 12.14
C GLU A 47 -13.90 -13.06 12.38
N ARG A 48 -12.56 -13.00 12.32
CA ARG A 48 -11.69 -14.15 12.51
C ARG A 48 -10.43 -13.75 13.26
N THR A 49 -10.05 -14.57 14.23
CA THR A 49 -8.71 -14.47 14.84
C THR A 49 -7.74 -15.39 14.11
N VAL A 50 -6.64 -14.83 13.61
CA VAL A 50 -5.53 -15.52 12.96
C VAL A 50 -4.37 -15.61 13.96
N PRO A 51 -3.84 -16.79 14.29
CA PRO A 51 -2.76 -16.92 15.25
C PRO A 51 -1.46 -16.33 14.69
N ASN A 52 -1.12 -15.13 15.16
CA ASN A 52 0.07 -14.38 14.78
C ASN A 52 0.71 -13.77 16.03
N THR A 53 2.01 -13.50 15.95
CA THR A 53 2.79 -12.95 17.06
C THR A 53 3.26 -11.50 16.84
N ASP A 54 2.70 -10.85 15.82
CA ASP A 54 2.93 -9.48 15.43
C ASP A 54 2.71 -8.49 16.59
N ARG A 55 3.63 -7.54 16.75
CA ARG A 55 3.57 -6.46 17.74
C ARG A 55 3.11 -5.13 17.16
N HIS A 56 3.19 -4.95 15.85
CA HIS A 56 2.93 -3.69 15.15
C HIS A 56 1.58 -3.64 14.44
N SER A 57 0.84 -4.74 14.42
CA SER A 57 -0.49 -4.82 13.79
C SER A 57 -0.45 -4.60 12.27
N THR A 58 0.56 -5.20 11.65
CA THR A 58 0.88 -5.13 10.23
C THR A 58 1.02 -6.55 9.72
N THR A 59 -0.07 -7.33 9.76
CA THR A 59 -0.06 -8.64 9.10
C THR A 59 -0.19 -8.43 7.60
N ALA A 60 0.69 -9.07 6.83
CA ALA A 60 0.54 -9.19 5.39
C ALA A 60 -0.89 -9.66 5.07
N LEU A 61 -1.66 -8.80 4.40
CA LEU A 61 -3.04 -9.06 4.00
C LEU A 61 -3.26 -8.45 2.62
N GLU A 62 -3.81 -9.25 1.71
CA GLU A 62 -4.25 -8.79 0.39
C GLU A 62 -5.54 -9.49 -0.03
N VAL A 63 -6.22 -8.90 -1.01
CA VAL A 63 -7.47 -9.42 -1.59
C VAL A 63 -7.29 -9.57 -3.10
N ALA A 64 -7.42 -10.79 -3.61
CA ALA A 64 -7.19 -11.14 -5.02
C ALA A 64 -7.96 -12.41 -5.39
N ASP A 65 -8.26 -12.63 -6.67
CA ASP A 65 -8.58 -13.97 -7.20
C ASP A 65 -7.26 -14.76 -7.26
N VAL A 66 -7.08 -15.65 -6.28
CA VAL A 66 -5.80 -16.34 -6.03
C VAL A 66 -5.73 -17.68 -6.73
N ASP A 67 -6.88 -18.28 -7.09
CA ASP A 67 -6.94 -19.59 -7.72
C ASP A 67 -7.59 -19.61 -9.12
N ALA A 68 -7.81 -18.42 -9.69
CA ALA A 68 -8.35 -18.20 -11.04
C ALA A 68 -9.78 -18.74 -11.21
N ASP A 69 -10.57 -18.75 -10.14
CA ASP A 69 -11.96 -19.20 -10.17
C ASP A 69 -12.95 -18.05 -10.44
N GLY A 70 -12.46 -16.81 -10.48
CA GLY A 70 -13.22 -15.59 -10.73
C GLY A 70 -13.86 -14.99 -9.47
N GLU A 71 -13.69 -15.63 -8.31
CA GLU A 71 -14.07 -15.09 -7.01
C GLU A 71 -12.83 -14.52 -6.31
N MET A 72 -13.04 -13.53 -5.44
CA MET A 72 -11.94 -12.91 -4.70
C MET A 72 -11.73 -13.62 -3.36
N GLU A 73 -10.48 -13.94 -3.06
CA GLU A 73 -10.03 -14.46 -1.77
C GLU A 73 -9.32 -13.42 -0.93
N ILE A 74 -9.21 -13.72 0.36
CA ILE A 74 -8.40 -12.99 1.32
C ILE A 74 -7.16 -13.82 1.61
N VAL A 75 -5.98 -13.25 1.32
CA VAL A 75 -4.68 -13.84 1.61
C VAL A 75 -4.12 -13.21 2.87
N MET A 76 -3.71 -14.04 3.83
CA MET A 76 -3.11 -13.56 5.08
C MET A 76 -1.89 -14.37 5.51
N GLY A 77 -0.96 -13.70 6.17
CA GLY A 77 0.08 -14.36 6.97
C GLY A 77 -0.52 -14.98 8.24
N GLU A 78 -0.16 -16.22 8.53
CA GLU A 78 -0.52 -16.95 9.75
C GLU A 78 0.74 -17.58 10.37
N GLU A 79 1.04 -17.25 11.62
CA GLU A 79 2.23 -17.66 12.34
C GLU A 79 1.89 -18.26 13.73
N PRO A 80 1.33 -19.49 13.78
CA PRO A 80 1.23 -20.21 15.03
C PRO A 80 2.64 -20.59 15.51
N GLU A 81 2.82 -20.81 16.82
CA GLU A 81 4.13 -21.05 17.43
C GLU A 81 5.00 -22.02 16.62
N GLY A 82 6.07 -21.50 16.00
CA GLY A 82 7.06 -22.29 15.26
C GLY A 82 6.72 -22.63 13.80
N GLU A 83 5.69 -22.04 13.19
CA GLU A 83 5.36 -22.22 11.77
C GLU A 83 5.07 -20.89 11.08
N ASN A 84 5.46 -20.76 9.80
CA ASN A 84 5.03 -19.66 8.93
C ASN A 84 4.08 -20.21 7.88
N ASN A 85 2.91 -19.60 7.75
CA ASN A 85 1.91 -20.03 6.80
C ASN A 85 1.32 -18.85 6.03
N VAL A 86 0.97 -19.09 4.77
CA VAL A 86 -0.02 -18.28 4.06
C VAL A 86 -1.35 -19.01 4.13
N ILE A 87 -2.40 -18.31 4.56
CA ILE A 87 -3.77 -18.80 4.51
C ILE A 87 -4.55 -18.05 3.45
N VAL A 88 -5.42 -18.78 2.75
CA VAL A 88 -6.35 -18.25 1.76
C VAL A 88 -7.76 -18.53 2.24
N LEU A 89 -8.55 -17.47 2.39
CA LEU A 89 -9.93 -17.51 2.85
C LEU A 89 -10.86 -17.13 1.71
N ASP A 90 -12.02 -17.79 1.61
CA ASP A 90 -13.11 -17.31 0.76
C ASP A 90 -13.72 -16.00 1.32
N SER A 91 -14.57 -15.35 0.53
CA SER A 91 -15.32 -14.14 0.93
C SER A 91 -16.19 -14.33 2.20
N GLY A 92 -16.54 -15.58 2.53
CA GLY A 92 -17.25 -15.97 3.75
C GLY A 92 -16.34 -16.25 4.96
N GLY A 93 -15.02 -16.08 4.83
CA GLY A 93 -14.03 -16.28 5.89
C GLY A 93 -13.64 -17.74 6.14
N ARG A 94 -14.07 -18.67 5.29
CA ARG A 94 -13.73 -20.10 5.40
C ARG A 94 -12.36 -20.33 4.78
N LEU A 95 -11.54 -21.15 5.43
CA LEU A 95 -10.22 -21.52 4.93
C LEU A 95 -10.34 -22.37 3.66
N LYS A 96 -9.93 -21.84 2.50
CA LYS A 96 -9.76 -22.59 1.24
C LYS A 96 -8.45 -23.40 1.30
N LYS A 97 -7.34 -22.73 1.61
CA LYS A 97 -6.00 -23.36 1.60
C LYS A 97 -5.06 -22.77 2.65
N ARG A 98 -4.10 -23.59 3.09
CA ARG A 98 -2.96 -23.20 3.93
C ARG A 98 -1.68 -23.71 3.29
N VAL A 99 -0.75 -22.81 2.99
CA VAL A 99 0.58 -23.12 2.47
C VAL A 99 1.59 -22.92 3.58
N LYS A 100 2.44 -23.91 3.82
CA LYS A 100 3.47 -23.86 4.85
C LYS A 100 4.81 -23.46 4.24
N PHE A 101 5.53 -22.58 4.94
CA PHE A 101 6.88 -22.17 4.61
C PHE A 101 7.85 -22.58 5.73
N PRO A 102 9.16 -22.68 5.42
CA PRO A 102 10.17 -22.78 6.45
C PRO A 102 10.06 -21.64 7.46
N LEU A 103 10.57 -21.89 8.66
CA LEU A 103 10.73 -20.83 9.66
C LEU A 103 11.63 -19.74 9.10
N GLY A 104 11.01 -18.60 8.83
CA GLY A 104 11.67 -17.35 8.53
C GLY A 104 12.25 -16.73 9.79
N GLU A 105 12.86 -15.58 9.62
CA GLU A 105 13.44 -14.82 10.72
C GLU A 105 12.50 -13.70 11.14
N LYS A 106 12.41 -13.40 12.42
CA LYS A 106 11.57 -12.28 12.88
C LYS A 106 12.31 -10.95 12.78
N ASP A 107 11.67 -9.99 12.14
CA ASP A 107 12.09 -8.59 12.09
C ASP A 107 11.85 -7.88 13.45
N TYR A 108 11.81 -6.55 13.46
CA TYR A 108 11.53 -5.76 14.67
C TYR A 108 10.04 -5.81 15.06
N GLY A 109 9.13 -5.92 14.08
CA GLY A 109 7.70 -6.10 14.29
C GLY A 109 7.33 -7.47 14.85
N GLY A 110 8.22 -8.47 14.68
CA GLY A 110 8.00 -9.84 15.14
C GLY A 110 7.38 -10.73 14.06
N ASN A 111 7.27 -10.23 12.83
CA ASN A 111 6.67 -10.90 11.70
C ASN A 111 7.72 -11.65 10.89
N ALA A 112 7.35 -12.84 10.44
CA ALA A 112 8.18 -13.59 9.52
C ALA A 112 7.69 -13.44 8.07
N ILE A 113 6.39 -13.42 7.84
CA ILE A 113 5.81 -13.02 6.54
C ILE A 113 5.61 -11.52 6.58
N ASP A 114 6.31 -10.82 5.72
CA ASP A 114 6.35 -9.36 5.73
C ASP A 114 5.23 -8.77 4.85
N SER A 115 5.18 -9.21 3.60
CA SER A 115 4.27 -8.66 2.60
C SER A 115 3.95 -9.65 1.48
N PHE A 116 2.88 -9.34 0.75
CA PHE A 116 2.47 -10.04 -0.45
C PHE A 116 2.51 -9.12 -1.67
N GLY A 117 2.59 -9.71 -2.85
CA GLY A 117 2.38 -9.04 -4.13
C GLY A 117 1.70 -9.99 -5.11
N PHE A 118 1.13 -9.43 -6.18
CA PHE A 118 0.50 -10.20 -7.27
C PHE A 118 1.08 -9.77 -8.60
N ALA A 119 1.71 -10.69 -9.32
CA ALA A 119 2.44 -10.41 -10.55
C ALA A 119 2.16 -11.48 -11.60
N ASP A 120 1.86 -11.09 -12.84
CA ASP A 120 1.87 -12.01 -13.98
C ASP A 120 3.33 -12.30 -14.38
N ILE A 121 3.96 -13.23 -13.66
CA ILE A 121 5.39 -13.50 -13.79
C ILE A 121 5.72 -14.45 -14.95
N ASN A 122 4.70 -14.93 -15.67
CA ASN A 122 4.86 -15.91 -16.73
C ASN A 122 4.18 -15.51 -18.06
N GLY A 123 3.43 -14.41 -18.08
CA GLY A 123 2.79 -13.83 -19.25
C GLY A 123 1.53 -14.57 -19.71
N ASP A 124 0.86 -15.30 -18.83
CA ASP A 124 -0.38 -16.03 -19.15
C ASP A 124 -1.66 -15.22 -18.86
N GLY A 125 -1.52 -14.02 -18.31
CA GLY A 125 -2.61 -13.13 -17.94
C GLY A 125 -3.20 -13.39 -16.56
N PHE A 126 -2.71 -14.39 -15.82
CA PHE A 126 -3.03 -14.61 -14.42
C PHE A 126 -1.91 -14.05 -13.53
N LYS A 127 -2.26 -13.51 -12.36
CA LYS A 127 -1.28 -12.97 -11.43
C LYS A 127 -0.95 -13.96 -10.34
N GLU A 128 0.28 -14.44 -10.33
CA GLU A 128 0.82 -15.30 -9.28
C GLU A 128 0.98 -14.56 -7.95
N LEU A 129 0.87 -15.32 -6.85
CA LEU A 129 1.11 -14.81 -5.51
C LEU A 129 2.61 -14.78 -5.21
N ILE A 130 3.12 -13.59 -4.91
CA ILE A 130 4.47 -13.36 -4.42
C ILE A 130 4.44 -13.23 -2.90
N VAL A 131 5.26 -14.03 -2.21
CA VAL A 131 5.33 -14.06 -0.74
C VAL A 131 6.73 -13.67 -0.29
N ALA A 132 6.84 -12.53 0.40
CA ALA A 132 8.07 -12.09 1.00
C ALA A 132 8.16 -12.51 2.47
N ILE A 133 9.25 -13.22 2.81
CA ILE A 133 9.48 -13.74 4.14
C ILE A 133 10.84 -13.25 4.64
N ASN A 134 10.83 -12.65 5.82
CA ASN A 134 12.01 -12.26 6.55
C ASN A 134 12.95 -13.48 6.75
N GLY A 135 14.25 -13.23 6.71
CA GLY A 135 15.29 -14.21 6.39
C GLY A 135 15.80 -14.10 4.95
N GLY A 136 15.30 -13.12 4.19
CA GLY A 136 15.73 -12.85 2.82
C GLY A 136 15.19 -13.87 1.81
N HIS A 137 13.93 -14.27 1.98
CA HIS A 137 13.24 -15.22 1.14
C HIS A 137 12.10 -14.58 0.34
N LEU A 138 12.01 -14.94 -0.94
CA LEU A 138 10.91 -14.56 -1.82
C LEU A 138 10.42 -15.80 -2.55
N TYR A 139 9.12 -16.05 -2.51
CA TYR A 139 8.49 -17.19 -3.20
C TYR A 139 7.48 -16.68 -4.22
N ALA A 140 7.37 -17.36 -5.35
CA ALA A 140 6.22 -17.22 -6.25
C ALA A 140 5.41 -18.51 -6.26
N LEU A 141 4.10 -18.37 -6.16
CA LEU A 141 3.15 -19.47 -6.13
C LEU A 141 2.17 -19.35 -7.30
N ASP A 142 1.88 -20.47 -7.96
CA ASP A 142 0.88 -20.52 -9.02
C ASP A 142 -0.56 -20.42 -8.46
N LYS A 143 -1.56 -20.42 -9.36
CA LYS A 143 -2.99 -20.48 -8.99
C LYS A 143 -3.40 -21.70 -8.16
N ASN A 144 -2.63 -22.79 -8.25
CA ASN A 144 -2.84 -23.94 -7.38
C ASN A 144 -2.14 -23.76 -6.04
N LEU A 145 -1.52 -22.61 -5.75
CA LEU A 145 -0.66 -22.34 -4.60
C LEU A 145 0.49 -23.35 -4.45
N GLU A 146 1.04 -23.79 -5.58
CA GLU A 146 2.29 -24.56 -5.67
C GLU A 146 3.46 -23.62 -5.93
N ILE A 147 4.60 -23.88 -5.29
CA ILE A 147 5.79 -23.02 -5.43
C ILE A 147 6.35 -23.19 -6.85
N LEU A 148 6.36 -22.10 -7.61
CA LEU A 148 7.01 -22.02 -8.93
C LEU A 148 8.52 -21.85 -8.78
N TRP A 149 8.93 -20.90 -7.94
CA TRP A 149 10.31 -20.66 -7.60
C TRP A 149 10.46 -20.07 -6.21
N HIS A 150 11.69 -20.15 -5.70
CA HIS A 150 12.11 -19.61 -4.42
C HIS A 150 13.47 -18.96 -4.58
N MET A 151 13.56 -17.71 -4.13
CA MET A 151 14.82 -17.01 -3.95
C MET A 151 15.24 -17.02 -2.49
N GLU A 152 16.51 -17.31 -2.28
CA GLU A 152 17.23 -17.10 -1.03
C GLU A 152 18.35 -16.09 -1.28
N ARG A 153 18.82 -15.40 -0.23
CA ARG A 153 19.94 -14.44 -0.24
C ARG A 153 19.59 -13.01 -0.66
N LEU A 154 18.34 -12.59 -0.47
CA LEU A 154 18.07 -11.18 -0.22
C LEU A 154 18.64 -10.79 1.15
N ASN A 155 18.66 -9.49 1.46
CA ASN A 155 19.02 -9.10 2.81
C ASN A 155 17.97 -9.62 3.79
N ARG A 156 18.41 -9.77 5.04
CA ARG A 156 17.69 -10.51 6.08
C ARG A 156 16.29 -9.97 6.35
N ILE A 157 16.10 -8.66 6.32
CA ILE A 157 14.83 -8.02 6.67
C ILE A 157 14.24 -7.51 5.37
N ILE A 158 13.06 -8.00 5.01
CA ILE A 158 12.23 -7.40 3.97
C ILE A 158 11.49 -6.23 4.62
N GLU A 159 11.34 -5.13 3.89
CA GLU A 159 10.70 -3.93 4.41
C GLU A 159 9.47 -3.55 3.55
N HIS A 160 8.37 -3.29 4.25
CA HIS A 160 7.07 -2.76 3.78
C HIS A 160 6.30 -3.60 2.78
N PHE A 161 6.56 -3.48 1.48
CA PHE A 161 5.70 -4.06 0.44
C PHE A 161 6.48 -4.67 -0.72
N VAL A 162 5.85 -5.66 -1.33
CA VAL A 162 6.23 -6.18 -2.64
C VAL A 162 5.51 -5.35 -3.72
N HIS A 163 6.29 -4.66 -4.56
CA HIS A 163 5.76 -3.90 -5.68
C HIS A 163 5.91 -4.71 -6.97
N THR A 164 4.94 -4.61 -7.87
CA THR A 164 4.90 -5.46 -9.07
C THR A 164 4.45 -4.67 -10.30
N GLY A 165 4.91 -5.10 -11.47
CA GLY A 165 4.46 -4.58 -12.76
C GLY A 165 5.49 -4.80 -13.87
N ASP A 166 5.02 -4.88 -15.11
CA ASP A 166 5.82 -5.01 -16.33
C ASP A 166 6.66 -3.75 -16.58
N LEU A 167 7.76 -3.60 -15.87
CA LEU A 167 8.60 -2.40 -15.94
C LEU A 167 9.32 -2.32 -17.29
N ASN A 168 9.74 -3.48 -17.81
CA ASN A 168 10.54 -3.56 -19.02
C ASN A 168 9.70 -3.57 -20.33
N ASN A 169 8.38 -3.75 -20.23
CA ASN A 169 7.39 -3.83 -21.32
C ASN A 169 7.53 -5.09 -22.20
N ASP A 170 7.91 -6.23 -21.61
CA ASP A 170 7.97 -7.53 -22.30
C ASP A 170 6.70 -8.38 -22.10
N GLY A 171 5.72 -7.88 -21.36
CA GLY A 171 4.49 -8.57 -21.01
C GLY A 171 4.60 -9.48 -19.80
N ILE A 172 5.70 -9.41 -19.04
CA ILE A 172 5.91 -10.14 -17.79
C ILE A 172 6.14 -9.11 -16.67
N ASP A 173 5.45 -9.30 -15.55
CA ASP A 173 5.62 -8.44 -14.39
C ASP A 173 6.99 -8.68 -13.71
N GLU A 174 7.71 -7.60 -13.42
CA GLU A 174 8.83 -7.59 -12.50
C GLU A 174 8.37 -7.38 -11.05
N ILE A 175 9.25 -7.71 -10.11
CA ILE A 175 9.03 -7.56 -8.66
C ILE A 175 10.09 -6.62 -8.08
N ALA A 176 9.66 -5.51 -7.49
CA ALA A 176 10.50 -4.55 -6.79
C ALA A 176 10.32 -4.65 -5.27
N ILE A 177 11.42 -4.74 -4.53
CA ILE A 177 11.40 -4.98 -3.08
C ILE A 177 12.61 -4.36 -2.41
N SER A 178 12.44 -3.84 -1.19
CA SER A 178 13.54 -3.34 -0.37
C SER A 178 13.91 -4.35 0.73
N SER A 179 15.19 -4.45 1.05
CA SER A 179 15.64 -5.28 2.17
C SER A 179 16.90 -4.75 2.86
N ALA A 180 16.98 -4.96 4.17
CA ALA A 180 18.05 -4.50 5.05
C ALA A 180 18.82 -5.65 5.72
N MET A 181 20.12 -5.47 5.94
CA MET A 181 20.96 -6.47 6.59
C MET A 181 20.76 -6.53 8.10
N THR A 182 20.49 -5.39 8.73
CA THR A 182 20.29 -5.30 10.17
C THR A 182 19.07 -4.46 10.51
N LYS A 183 18.56 -4.63 11.74
CA LYS A 183 17.43 -3.86 12.29
C LYS A 183 17.77 -2.39 12.55
N LYS A 184 19.02 -1.97 12.29
CA LYS A 184 19.41 -0.57 12.35
C LYS A 184 19.48 -0.04 10.93
N TRP A 185 18.77 1.07 10.72
CA TRP A 185 18.62 1.80 9.46
C TRP A 185 19.92 2.42 8.92
N ASP A 186 21.09 1.90 9.31
CA ASP A 186 22.42 2.43 9.03
C ASP A 186 23.34 1.43 8.29
N GLU A 187 22.90 0.18 8.06
CA GLU A 187 23.76 -0.87 7.48
C GLU A 187 23.11 -1.60 6.27
N HIS A 188 23.70 -1.39 5.09
CA HIS A 188 23.51 -2.18 3.85
C HIS A 188 22.04 -2.47 3.50
N CYS A 189 21.26 -1.41 3.32
CA CYS A 189 19.92 -1.53 2.75
C CYS A 189 19.96 -1.44 1.23
N GLU A 190 19.26 -2.35 0.56
CA GLU A 190 19.25 -2.47 -0.88
C GLU A 190 17.81 -2.48 -1.42
N PHE A 191 17.63 -1.93 -2.62
CA PHE A 191 16.42 -2.04 -3.42
C PHE A 191 16.69 -2.92 -4.63
N PHE A 192 15.83 -3.90 -4.85
CA PHE A 192 16.00 -4.95 -5.85
C PHE A 192 14.91 -4.87 -6.89
N LEU A 193 15.27 -5.21 -8.12
CA LEU A 193 14.32 -5.64 -9.13
C LEU A 193 14.58 -7.10 -9.48
N VAL A 194 13.53 -7.90 -9.46
CA VAL A 194 13.54 -9.34 -9.66
C VAL A 194 12.66 -9.66 -10.87
N SER A 195 13.15 -10.52 -11.77
CA SER A 195 12.39 -10.99 -12.94
C SER A 195 11.30 -11.97 -12.56
N GLY A 196 10.38 -12.23 -13.49
CA GLY A 196 9.33 -13.24 -13.32
C GLY A 196 9.86 -14.66 -13.02
N GLU A 197 11.11 -14.99 -13.35
CA GLU A 197 11.73 -16.28 -13.00
C GLU A 197 12.57 -16.26 -11.72
N GLY A 198 12.46 -15.23 -10.88
CA GLY A 198 13.16 -15.14 -9.61
C GLY A 198 14.65 -14.84 -9.75
N LYS A 199 15.04 -14.00 -10.71
CA LYS A 199 16.43 -13.54 -10.87
C LYS A 199 16.55 -12.05 -10.62
N ILE A 200 17.57 -11.63 -9.87
CA ILE A 200 17.87 -10.22 -9.68
C ILE A 200 18.32 -9.63 -11.03
N LEU A 201 17.53 -8.71 -11.56
CA LEU A 201 17.83 -7.92 -12.76
C LEU A 201 18.84 -6.83 -12.41
N TRP A 202 18.57 -6.10 -11.34
CA TRP A 202 19.50 -5.15 -10.75
C TRP A 202 19.22 -4.98 -9.26
N ARG A 203 20.22 -4.46 -8.55
CA ARG A 203 20.10 -4.03 -7.16
C ARG A 203 20.78 -2.69 -6.98
N LYS A 204 20.32 -1.93 -6.00
CA LYS A 204 20.87 -0.62 -5.67
C LYS A 204 21.06 -0.46 -4.18
N PRO A 205 22.14 0.21 -3.74
CA PRO A 205 22.16 0.72 -2.38
C PRO A 205 21.08 1.79 -2.23
N LEU A 206 20.34 1.76 -1.13
CA LEU A 206 19.26 2.73 -0.91
C LEU A 206 19.74 4.17 -0.80
N THR A 207 21.02 4.39 -0.54
CA THR A 207 21.67 5.71 -0.59
C THR A 207 21.55 6.40 -1.96
N GLU A 208 21.31 5.65 -3.05
CA GLU A 208 20.98 6.23 -4.36
C GLU A 208 19.54 6.80 -4.39
N ILE A 209 18.60 6.21 -3.64
CA ILE A 209 17.20 6.65 -3.55
C ILE A 209 17.06 7.81 -2.56
N GLY A 210 17.59 7.64 -1.35
CA GLY A 210 17.55 8.63 -0.29
C GLY A 210 18.44 8.24 0.90
N PRO A 211 18.57 9.11 1.91
CA PRO A 211 19.21 8.76 3.17
C PRO A 211 18.37 7.79 4.01
N ASP A 212 17.17 7.42 3.53
CA ASP A 212 16.31 6.47 4.21
C ASP A 212 16.76 5.02 4.04
N GLY A 213 16.37 4.20 5.01
CA GLY A 213 16.79 2.81 5.11
C GLY A 213 15.90 1.82 4.37
N HIS A 214 14.82 2.25 3.72
CA HIS A 214 13.88 1.40 2.98
C HIS A 214 13.14 2.18 1.87
N VAL A 215 12.32 1.49 1.08
CA VAL A 215 11.32 2.09 0.20
C VAL A 215 9.94 1.70 0.73
N ASP A 216 9.14 2.68 1.14
CA ASP A 216 7.81 2.45 1.72
C ASP A 216 6.77 2.12 0.67
N TYR A 217 6.89 2.69 -0.52
CA TYR A 217 5.94 2.46 -1.60
C TYR A 217 6.56 2.72 -2.97
N ALA A 218 6.16 1.94 -3.97
CA ALA A 218 6.52 2.15 -5.36
C ALA A 218 5.40 1.73 -6.32
N ILE A 219 5.39 2.36 -7.50
CA ILE A 219 4.45 2.08 -8.60
C ILE A 219 5.22 1.93 -9.90
N VAL A 220 4.80 0.98 -10.73
CA VAL A 220 5.22 0.85 -12.13
C VAL A 220 4.13 1.44 -13.03
N ASP A 221 4.46 2.45 -13.84
CA ASP A 221 3.49 3.09 -14.74
C ASP A 221 4.17 3.77 -15.96
N ASP A 222 3.50 3.79 -17.11
CA ASP A 222 3.83 4.60 -18.29
C ASP A 222 3.37 6.05 -18.10
N ILE A 223 4.04 6.77 -17.21
CA ILE A 223 3.62 8.11 -16.80
C ILE A 223 3.70 9.14 -17.93
N GLU A 224 4.56 8.90 -18.91
CA GLU A 224 4.73 9.78 -20.07
C GLU A 224 3.76 9.46 -21.21
N ASN A 225 2.94 8.39 -21.08
CA ASN A 225 2.16 7.79 -22.17
C ASN A 225 3.02 7.52 -23.42
N SER A 226 4.24 7.04 -23.20
CA SER A 226 5.25 6.79 -24.22
C SER A 226 5.28 5.33 -24.71
N GLY A 227 4.49 4.46 -24.08
CA GLY A 227 4.58 3.01 -24.21
C GLY A 227 5.78 2.41 -23.48
N ARG A 228 6.33 3.12 -22.49
CA ARG A 228 7.46 2.64 -21.67
C ARG A 228 7.17 2.90 -20.21
N ASN A 229 6.96 1.82 -19.48
CA ASN A 229 6.81 1.87 -18.04
C ASN A 229 8.09 2.36 -17.33
N THR A 230 7.88 3.00 -16.18
CA THR A 230 8.90 3.54 -15.28
C THR A 230 8.57 3.15 -13.85
N LEU A 231 9.57 3.09 -12.98
CA LEU A 231 9.40 2.78 -11.56
C LEU A 231 9.50 4.05 -10.74
N ILE A 232 8.45 4.38 -9.99
CA ILE A 232 8.38 5.55 -9.14
C ILE A 232 8.40 5.10 -7.69
N THR A 233 9.33 5.62 -6.87
CA THR A 233 9.37 5.36 -5.43
C THR A 233 8.88 6.59 -4.67
N ALA A 234 8.02 6.37 -3.66
CA ALA A 234 7.61 7.42 -2.74
C ALA A 234 8.81 7.91 -1.93
N THR A 235 9.60 6.99 -1.37
CA THR A 235 10.83 7.32 -0.67
C THR A 235 11.84 7.91 -1.66
N GLY A 236 12.41 9.05 -1.30
CA GLY A 236 13.24 9.90 -2.14
C GLY A 236 12.52 10.59 -3.31
N GLY A 237 11.22 10.32 -3.52
CA GLY A 237 10.46 10.79 -4.68
C GLY A 237 11.24 10.61 -5.98
N CYS A 238 11.60 9.37 -6.31
CA CYS A 238 12.49 9.06 -7.43
C CYS A 238 11.74 8.41 -8.58
N LEU A 239 12.20 8.67 -9.80
CA LEU A 239 11.81 7.92 -10.99
C LEU A 239 13.01 7.19 -11.58
N PHE A 240 12.83 5.90 -11.87
CA PHE A 240 13.81 5.05 -12.52
C PHE A 240 13.30 4.54 -13.86
N ASP A 241 14.21 4.41 -14.82
CA ASP A 241 13.96 3.60 -16.01
C ASP A 241 14.05 2.10 -15.69
N ALA A 242 13.68 1.24 -16.65
CA ALA A 242 13.72 -0.21 -16.47
C ALA A 242 15.12 -0.79 -16.19
N GLY A 243 16.17 -0.09 -16.60
CA GLY A 243 17.56 -0.44 -16.28
C GLY A 243 18.00 -0.02 -14.88
N GLY A 244 17.11 0.61 -14.11
CA GLY A 244 17.40 1.19 -12.80
C GLY A 244 18.17 2.50 -12.90
N ASN A 245 18.23 3.20 -14.02
CA ASN A 245 18.88 4.52 -14.01
C ASN A 245 17.92 5.55 -13.43
N LEU A 246 18.41 6.35 -12.47
CA LEU A 246 17.65 7.47 -11.93
C LEU A 246 17.44 8.51 -13.03
N VAL A 247 16.19 8.81 -13.35
CA VAL A 247 15.80 9.81 -14.36
C VAL A 247 15.64 11.18 -13.70
N TRP A 248 14.88 11.24 -12.60
CA TRP A 248 14.73 12.44 -11.78
C TRP A 248 14.41 12.08 -10.33
N THR A 249 14.57 13.05 -9.43
CA THR A 249 14.22 12.94 -8.02
C THR A 249 13.77 14.29 -7.48
N VAL A 250 12.81 14.27 -6.56
CA VAL A 250 12.35 15.43 -5.79
C VAL A 250 12.71 15.32 -4.31
N ARG A 251 13.78 14.57 -3.97
CA ARG A 251 14.22 14.28 -2.59
C ARG A 251 14.49 15.50 -1.72
N ASP A 252 14.80 16.64 -2.33
CA ASP A 252 14.98 17.90 -1.61
C ASP A 252 13.66 18.43 -1.04
N GLU A 253 12.52 17.92 -1.47
CA GLU A 253 11.18 18.38 -1.09
C GLU A 253 10.42 17.29 -0.35
N ILE A 254 10.51 16.04 -0.81
CA ILE A 254 10.02 14.85 -0.10
C ILE A 254 11.11 13.80 -0.07
N ASN A 255 11.59 13.46 1.14
CA ASN A 255 12.65 12.48 1.33
C ASN A 255 12.13 11.14 1.86
N HIS A 256 11.34 11.15 2.93
CA HIS A 256 10.69 9.95 3.46
C HIS A 256 9.24 9.90 2.95
N GLY A 257 9.07 9.95 1.63
CA GLY A 257 7.76 9.79 1.03
C GLY A 257 7.22 8.40 1.38
N GLN A 258 6.04 8.35 1.96
CA GLN A 258 5.44 7.12 2.47
C GLN A 258 4.55 6.46 1.40
N TRP A 259 3.94 7.28 0.55
CA TRP A 259 3.01 6.82 -0.47
C TRP A 259 3.14 7.62 -1.78
N VAL A 260 2.79 6.96 -2.88
CA VAL A 260 2.73 7.55 -4.22
C VAL A 260 1.47 7.08 -4.93
N ASP A 261 0.85 7.99 -5.70
CA ASP A 261 -0.27 7.73 -6.60
C ASP A 261 -0.01 8.40 -7.97
N VAL A 262 -0.57 7.84 -9.04
CA VAL A 262 -0.32 8.29 -10.42
C VAL A 262 -1.62 8.37 -11.20
N ALA A 263 -1.92 9.55 -11.76
CA ALA A 263 -3.08 9.73 -12.63
C ALA A 263 -2.90 10.89 -13.60
N LYS A 264 -3.63 10.85 -14.72
CA LYS A 264 -3.78 11.99 -15.61
C LYS A 264 -4.83 12.96 -15.05
N VAL A 265 -4.39 14.09 -14.49
CA VAL A 265 -5.31 15.06 -13.84
C VAL A 265 -5.17 16.51 -14.33
N ARG A 266 -4.07 16.84 -15.01
CA ARG A 266 -3.81 18.18 -15.56
C ARG A 266 -3.78 18.14 -17.09
N GLU A 267 -4.71 18.78 -17.77
CA GLU A 267 -4.71 18.83 -19.24
C GLU A 267 -3.57 19.67 -19.81
N ASP A 268 -3.09 20.66 -19.06
CA ASP A 268 -2.03 21.59 -19.46
C ASP A 268 -0.60 21.04 -19.25
N VAL A 269 -0.47 19.85 -18.64
CA VAL A 269 0.82 19.17 -18.41
C VAL A 269 0.85 17.92 -19.27
N GLN A 270 1.97 17.58 -19.90
CA GLN A 270 2.10 16.33 -20.65
C GLN A 270 2.19 15.12 -19.71
N GLY A 271 1.62 13.98 -20.12
CA GLY A 271 1.66 12.76 -19.33
C GLY A 271 0.80 12.82 -18.07
N LYS A 272 0.90 11.77 -17.26
CA LYS A 272 0.31 11.64 -15.93
C LYS A 272 1.10 12.47 -14.92
N GLN A 273 0.46 12.76 -13.80
CA GLN A 273 1.06 13.43 -12.66
C GLN A 273 1.31 12.40 -11.57
N VAL A 274 2.37 12.63 -10.79
CA VAL A 274 2.78 11.82 -9.66
C VAL A 274 2.44 12.60 -8.40
N LEU A 275 1.57 12.04 -7.56
CA LEU A 275 1.22 12.57 -6.25
C LEU A 275 2.04 11.83 -5.20
N ILE A 276 2.79 12.55 -4.38
CA ILE A 276 3.62 11.93 -3.35
C ILE A 276 3.24 12.56 -2.01
N SER A 277 2.92 11.71 -1.03
CA SER A 277 2.65 12.12 0.35
C SER A 277 3.72 11.59 1.30
N GLU A 278 4.14 12.45 2.21
CA GLU A 278 5.22 12.24 3.18
C GLU A 278 4.61 12.13 4.57
N LEU A 279 5.10 11.23 5.43
CA LEU A 279 4.47 11.02 6.74
C LEU A 279 5.13 11.79 7.90
N TRP A 280 6.45 11.88 7.92
CA TRP A 280 7.28 12.28 9.06
C TRP A 280 7.62 13.78 9.14
N LYS A 281 6.83 14.62 8.47
CA LYS A 281 6.97 16.09 8.41
C LYS A 281 8.28 16.53 7.77
N PHE A 282 8.83 15.76 6.85
CA PHE A 282 9.93 16.21 6.02
C PHE A 282 9.44 17.27 5.03
N ARG A 283 9.58 18.55 5.41
CA ARG A 283 9.25 19.77 4.64
C ARG A 283 7.81 19.87 4.18
N GLN A 284 7.36 18.99 3.29
CA GLN A 284 6.09 19.05 2.56
C GLN A 284 5.27 17.79 2.83
N PRO A 285 4.06 17.91 3.43
CA PRO A 285 3.12 16.80 3.57
C PRO A 285 2.76 16.10 2.25
N CYS A 286 2.62 16.88 1.18
CA CYS A 286 2.19 16.38 -0.12
C CYS A 286 2.65 17.31 -1.25
N ILE A 287 3.06 16.72 -2.38
CA ILE A 287 3.43 17.44 -3.61
C ILE A 287 2.83 16.75 -4.82
N LEU A 288 2.59 17.54 -5.88
CA LEU A 288 2.27 17.03 -7.21
C LEU A 288 3.42 17.32 -8.16
N VAL A 289 3.84 16.30 -8.89
CA VAL A 289 4.99 16.33 -9.80
C VAL A 289 4.52 15.95 -11.21
N SER A 290 5.07 16.59 -12.25
CA SER A 290 4.88 16.14 -13.63
C SER A 290 5.66 14.84 -13.88
N GLY A 291 5.33 14.11 -14.96
CA GLY A 291 6.10 12.92 -15.33
C GLY A 291 7.57 13.21 -15.70
N GLN A 292 7.92 14.48 -15.97
CA GLN A 292 9.29 14.92 -16.21
C GLN A 292 10.01 15.42 -14.94
N GLY A 293 9.39 15.33 -13.77
CA GLY A 293 10.00 15.68 -12.48
C GLY A 293 9.85 17.15 -12.08
N GLU A 294 8.98 17.92 -12.75
CA GLU A 294 8.68 19.31 -12.33
C GLU A 294 7.67 19.31 -11.19
N ILE A 295 7.99 19.98 -10.09
CA ILE A 295 7.05 20.16 -8.98
C ILE A 295 6.03 21.22 -9.36
N LEU A 296 4.79 20.80 -9.57
CA LEU A 296 3.68 21.64 -10.01
C LEU A 296 3.12 22.47 -8.85
N TRP A 297 3.02 21.89 -7.66
CA TRP A 297 2.64 22.58 -6.42
C TRP A 297 3.03 21.77 -5.18
N ARG A 298 2.92 22.41 -4.01
CA ARG A 298 3.17 21.84 -2.68
C ARG A 298 1.98 22.14 -1.77
N PHE A 299 1.61 21.20 -0.93
CA PHE A 299 0.56 21.36 0.06
C PHE A 299 1.14 21.31 1.47
N GLU A 300 0.90 22.38 2.25
CA GLU A 300 1.49 22.59 3.58
C GLU A 300 0.47 22.65 4.72
N GLU A 301 -0.83 22.72 4.42
CA GLU A 301 -1.87 23.05 5.42
C GLU A 301 -2.29 21.85 6.27
N ILE A 302 -1.35 21.28 7.03
CA ILE A 302 -1.57 20.24 8.05
C ILE A 302 -1.40 20.83 9.46
N SER A 303 -2.29 20.47 10.37
CA SER A 303 -2.22 20.82 11.79
C SER A 303 -0.88 20.41 12.39
N SER A 304 -0.27 21.28 13.20
CA SER A 304 1.09 21.05 13.75
C SER A 304 1.23 19.78 14.61
N TYR A 305 0.12 19.27 15.14
CA TYR A 305 0.01 18.06 15.95
C TYR A 305 -0.51 16.82 15.19
N ALA A 306 -0.75 16.95 13.88
CA ALA A 306 -1.14 15.88 12.98
C ALA A 306 0.04 15.45 12.08
N LEU A 307 -0.05 14.27 11.50
CA LEU A 307 0.67 13.81 10.32
C LEU A 307 -0.33 13.72 9.16
N PRO A 308 0.08 13.87 7.90
CA PRO A 308 -0.80 13.59 6.77
C PRO A 308 -1.02 12.08 6.61
N THR A 309 -2.09 11.71 5.91
CA THR A 309 -2.29 10.33 5.41
C THR A 309 -1.75 10.16 3.99
N HIS A 310 -1.88 8.94 3.45
CA HIS A 310 -1.84 8.73 2.01
C HIS A 310 -2.81 9.70 1.33
N ALA A 311 -2.28 10.51 0.42
CA ALA A 311 -3.06 11.35 -0.48
C ALA A 311 -3.43 10.59 -1.75
N TYR A 312 -4.68 10.65 -2.16
CA TYR A 312 -5.19 9.94 -3.35
C TYR A 312 -5.75 10.88 -4.39
N PHE A 313 -5.71 10.45 -5.65
CA PHE A 313 -6.66 10.96 -6.64
C PHE A 313 -8.04 10.34 -6.43
N ILE A 314 -9.09 11.16 -6.46
CA ILE A 314 -10.47 10.74 -6.17
C ILE A 314 -11.49 11.35 -7.14
N ASP A 315 -12.33 10.54 -7.78
CA ASP A 315 -13.51 10.98 -8.52
C ASP A 315 -14.68 11.25 -7.57
N TRP A 316 -14.55 12.34 -6.82
CA TRP A 316 -15.51 12.77 -5.81
C TRP A 316 -16.91 13.11 -6.38
N ASN A 317 -16.99 13.47 -7.67
CA ASN A 317 -18.23 13.93 -8.30
C ASN A 317 -18.86 12.88 -9.22
N GLY A 318 -18.16 11.79 -9.54
CA GLY A 318 -18.59 10.78 -10.50
C GLY A 318 -18.62 11.32 -11.93
N ASP A 319 -17.71 12.24 -12.26
CA ASP A 319 -17.61 12.87 -13.58
C ASP A 319 -16.27 12.61 -14.27
N ASP A 320 -15.52 11.60 -13.81
CA ASP A 320 -14.17 11.20 -14.21
C ASP A 320 -13.10 12.28 -13.98
N LYS A 321 -13.45 13.42 -13.35
CA LYS A 321 -12.50 14.49 -13.04
C LYS A 321 -12.02 14.36 -11.60
N LYS A 322 -10.84 13.79 -11.48
CA LYS A 322 -10.23 13.53 -10.17
C LYS A 322 -9.85 14.83 -9.46
N LEU A 323 -10.24 14.91 -8.19
CA LEU A 323 -9.64 15.78 -7.18
C LEU A 323 -8.48 15.05 -6.50
N ILE A 324 -7.79 15.73 -5.59
CA ILE A 324 -6.86 15.13 -4.64
C ILE A 324 -7.50 15.19 -3.26
N ILE A 325 -7.43 14.11 -2.48
CA ILE A 325 -7.87 14.08 -1.08
C ILE A 325 -6.71 13.70 -0.16
N ILE A 326 -6.58 14.42 0.95
CA ILE A 326 -5.58 14.15 1.98
C ILE A 326 -6.19 14.36 3.37
N GLY A 327 -5.99 13.40 4.26
CA GLY A 327 -6.45 13.46 5.64
C GLY A 327 -5.35 13.87 6.62
N GLU A 328 -5.77 14.34 7.78
CA GLU A 328 -4.93 14.44 8.96
C GLU A 328 -5.12 13.23 9.85
N GLN A 329 -4.00 12.71 10.37
CA GLN A 329 -3.98 11.69 11.39
C GLN A 329 -3.13 12.13 12.59
N PRO A 330 -3.39 11.58 13.78
CA PRO A 330 -2.60 11.85 14.97
C PRO A 330 -1.10 11.59 14.82
N ALA A 331 -0.25 12.53 15.25
CA ALA A 331 1.20 12.34 15.26
C ALA A 331 1.73 11.57 16.48
N ASN A 332 0.88 11.28 17.46
CA ASN A 332 1.25 10.56 18.66
C ASN A 332 0.05 9.81 19.27
N ALA A 333 0.37 8.83 20.11
CA ALA A 333 -0.61 8.05 20.86
C ALA A 333 -1.11 8.77 22.13
N GLU A 334 -0.92 10.09 22.27
CA GLU A 334 -1.32 10.79 23.48
C GLU A 334 -2.85 10.72 23.67
N PRO A 335 -3.31 10.42 24.90
CA PRO A 335 -4.73 10.43 25.25
C PRO A 335 -5.38 11.78 24.94
N GLY A 336 -6.56 11.77 24.32
CA GLY A 336 -7.42 12.94 24.21
C GLY A 336 -8.11 13.10 22.86
N SER A 337 -9.21 13.86 22.88
CA SER A 337 -9.89 14.32 21.68
C SER A 337 -9.13 15.47 21.03
N ARG A 338 -8.93 15.40 19.72
CA ARG A 338 -8.35 16.47 18.90
C ARG A 338 -9.21 16.67 17.66
N ALA A 339 -9.26 17.91 17.18
CA ALA A 339 -9.84 18.22 15.89
C ALA A 339 -8.81 17.93 14.79
N TYR A 340 -9.28 17.32 13.72
CA TYR A 340 -8.52 17.01 12.51
C TYR A 340 -9.33 17.48 11.31
N GLN A 341 -8.71 17.48 10.13
CA GLN A 341 -9.37 17.83 8.88
C GLN A 341 -9.01 16.86 7.76
N ILE A 342 -9.93 16.68 6.84
CA ILE A 342 -9.69 16.10 5.52
C ILE A 342 -9.84 17.22 4.49
N THR A 343 -8.87 17.36 3.60
CA THR A 343 -8.78 18.44 2.61
C THR A 343 -8.89 17.86 1.21
N LEU A 344 -9.76 18.43 0.39
CA LEU A 344 -9.80 18.18 -1.04
C LEU A 344 -9.17 19.34 -1.79
N LEU A 345 -8.30 19.02 -2.73
CA LEU A 345 -7.62 19.94 -3.62
C LEU A 345 -8.06 19.70 -5.07
N ASP A 346 -8.12 20.74 -5.87
CA ASP A 346 -8.15 20.58 -7.32
C ASP A 346 -6.75 20.18 -7.85
N PRO A 347 -6.63 19.75 -9.12
CA PRO A 347 -5.34 19.42 -9.72
C PRO A 347 -4.31 20.58 -9.78
N TYR A 348 -4.74 21.81 -9.47
CA TYR A 348 -3.90 23.01 -9.43
C TYR A 348 -3.44 23.36 -8.01
N GLY A 349 -3.82 22.55 -7.00
CA GLY A 349 -3.43 22.73 -5.61
C GLY A 349 -4.32 23.70 -4.84
N ASN A 350 -5.46 24.14 -5.41
CA ASN A 350 -6.41 24.99 -4.69
C ASN A 350 -7.32 24.13 -3.83
N ILE A 351 -7.56 24.58 -2.60
CA ILE A 351 -8.49 23.91 -1.68
C ILE A 351 -9.92 24.09 -2.17
N VAL A 352 -10.58 22.96 -2.43
CA VAL A 352 -11.99 22.88 -2.84
C VAL A 352 -12.89 22.70 -1.64
N LEU A 353 -12.49 21.84 -0.69
CA LEU A 353 -13.28 21.50 0.49
C LEU A 353 -12.38 21.17 1.67
N LYS A 354 -12.81 21.56 2.87
CA LYS A 354 -12.27 21.08 4.15
C LYS A 354 -13.37 20.45 4.98
N VAL A 355 -13.16 19.21 5.40
CA VAL A 355 -14.09 18.45 6.23
C VAL A 355 -13.47 18.28 7.62
N PRO A 356 -13.89 19.06 8.62
CA PRO A 356 -13.39 18.89 9.98
C PRO A 356 -14.02 17.65 10.63
N PHE A 357 -13.24 16.95 11.45
CA PHE A 357 -13.73 15.85 12.28
C PHE A 357 -13.00 15.84 13.64
N GLU A 358 -13.60 15.18 14.63
CA GLU A 358 -12.96 14.95 15.93
C GLU A 358 -12.58 13.48 16.07
N ASP A 359 -11.35 13.24 16.54
CA ASP A 359 -10.87 11.89 16.83
C ASP A 359 -10.21 11.81 18.20
N GLU A 360 -10.47 10.71 18.90
CA GLU A 360 -10.10 10.49 20.29
C GLU A 360 -9.42 9.15 20.45
N SER A 361 -8.29 9.15 21.14
CA SER A 361 -7.62 7.92 21.53
C SER A 361 -8.37 7.19 22.64
N ILE A 362 -8.59 5.89 22.45
CA ILE A 362 -9.22 5.03 23.45
C ILE A 362 -8.12 4.28 24.23
N PRO A 363 -8.22 4.15 25.58
CA PRO A 363 -7.25 3.38 26.35
C PRO A 363 -7.14 1.92 25.89
N GLY A 364 -5.91 1.44 25.72
CA GLY A 364 -5.63 0.08 25.23
C GLY A 364 -5.77 -0.09 23.72
N TRP A 365 -6.01 1.01 22.99
CA TRP A 365 -6.04 1.06 21.54
C TRP A 365 -4.69 1.50 20.98
N PHE A 366 -4.07 0.67 20.13
CA PHE A 366 -2.84 1.04 19.44
C PHE A 366 -3.17 1.68 18.10
N TYR A 367 -2.42 2.73 17.75
CA TYR A 367 -2.55 3.45 16.50
C TYR A 367 -1.14 3.79 16.03
N ASN A 368 -0.71 3.15 14.95
CA ASN A 368 0.66 3.26 14.43
C ASN A 368 0.94 4.59 13.72
N SER A 369 -0.10 5.40 13.46
CA SER A 369 0.01 6.69 12.75
C SER A 369 0.47 6.53 11.30
N GLU A 370 0.29 5.34 10.71
CA GLU A 370 0.53 5.00 9.31
C GLU A 370 -0.79 4.55 8.66
N ASN A 371 -1.85 5.35 8.82
CA ASN A 371 -3.13 4.97 8.24
C ASN A 371 -3.02 4.78 6.73
N SER A 372 -3.62 3.70 6.26
CA SER A 372 -3.89 3.46 4.85
C SER A 372 -5.38 3.72 4.60
N PRO A 373 -5.83 4.99 4.50
CA PRO A 373 -7.17 5.23 3.98
C PRO A 373 -7.23 4.75 2.53
N VAL A 374 -8.41 4.72 1.95
CA VAL A 374 -8.63 4.16 0.61
C VAL A 374 -9.83 4.84 -0.03
N VAL A 375 -9.81 4.80 -1.35
CA VAL A 375 -10.76 5.46 -2.23
C VAL A 375 -11.40 4.43 -3.14
N ALA A 376 -12.73 4.34 -3.10
CA ALA A 376 -13.55 3.46 -3.93
C ALA A 376 -15.00 3.92 -3.95
N ASP A 377 -15.75 3.58 -5.01
CA ASP A 377 -17.22 3.68 -5.03
C ASP A 377 -17.80 2.58 -4.14
N LEU A 378 -18.25 2.95 -2.93
CA LEU A 378 -18.73 2.01 -1.93
C LEU A 378 -20.21 1.70 -2.09
N ASP A 379 -21.01 2.69 -2.47
CA ASP A 379 -22.46 2.57 -2.51
C ASP A 379 -23.02 2.36 -3.93
N GLY A 380 -22.15 2.35 -4.94
CA GLY A 380 -22.46 2.09 -6.34
C GLY A 380 -23.13 3.28 -7.02
N ASP A 381 -22.99 4.50 -6.47
CA ASP A 381 -23.59 5.71 -7.04
C ASP A 381 -22.73 6.37 -8.14
N GLY A 382 -21.55 5.82 -8.39
CA GLY A 382 -20.58 6.29 -9.38
C GLY A 382 -19.63 7.37 -8.86
N LYS A 383 -19.75 7.80 -7.60
CA LYS A 383 -18.76 8.65 -6.92
C LYS A 383 -17.87 7.79 -6.05
N GLU A 384 -16.62 8.20 -5.90
CA GLU A 384 -15.71 7.52 -4.99
C GLU A 384 -15.83 8.10 -3.56
N GLU A 385 -15.98 7.23 -2.57
CA GLU A 385 -15.87 7.55 -1.16
C GLU A 385 -14.42 7.48 -0.68
N PHE A 386 -14.12 8.29 0.34
CA PHE A 386 -12.88 8.18 1.10
C PHE A 386 -13.16 7.54 2.45
N VAL A 387 -12.54 6.37 2.68
CA VAL A 387 -12.72 5.59 3.90
C VAL A 387 -11.46 5.65 4.75
N PHE A 388 -11.64 6.02 6.01
CA PHE A 388 -10.57 6.42 6.91
C PHE A 388 -10.75 5.78 8.31
N PRO A 389 -9.75 5.05 8.83
CA PRO A 389 -9.79 4.53 10.19
C PRO A 389 -9.44 5.60 11.25
N THR A 390 -10.23 5.64 12.32
CA THR A 390 -10.08 6.60 13.42
C THR A 390 -9.48 5.95 14.67
N ARG A 391 -8.85 6.73 15.55
CA ARG A 391 -8.35 6.23 16.87
C ARG A 391 -9.47 5.80 17.83
N ARG A 392 -10.72 6.15 17.51
CA ARG A 392 -11.91 5.63 18.21
C ARG A 392 -12.26 4.18 17.83
N GLY A 393 -11.51 3.56 16.93
CA GLY A 393 -11.80 2.22 16.43
C GLY A 393 -13.05 2.17 15.53
N THR A 394 -13.37 3.30 14.89
CA THR A 394 -14.45 3.46 13.92
C THR A 394 -13.91 3.80 12.53
N LEU A 395 -14.67 3.50 11.48
CA LEU A 395 -14.41 3.99 10.13
C LEU A 395 -15.21 5.26 9.88
N LEU A 396 -14.55 6.28 9.35
CA LEU A 396 -15.17 7.44 8.75
C LEU A 396 -15.30 7.17 7.26
N ILE A 397 -16.50 7.30 6.72
CA ILE A 397 -16.78 7.20 5.27
C ILE A 397 -17.24 8.58 4.83
N LEU A 398 -16.51 9.20 3.91
CA LEU A 398 -16.82 10.52 3.34
C LEU A 398 -17.21 10.38 1.87
N GLY A 399 -18.19 11.16 1.42
CA GLY A 399 -18.68 11.17 0.03
C GLY A 399 -20.05 10.53 -0.15
N ARG A 400 -20.42 9.64 0.79
CA ARG A 400 -21.64 8.85 0.77
C ARG A 400 -22.93 9.67 0.81
N SER A 401 -23.90 9.28 -0.02
CA SER A 401 -25.20 9.97 -0.22
C SER A 401 -26.26 9.69 0.85
#